data_AF-A0A925UVX2-F1
#
_entry.id   AF-A0A925UVX2-F1
#
_cell.length_a   1.000
_cell.length_b   1.000
_cell.length_c   1.000
_cell.angle_alpha   90.00
_cell.angle_beta   90.00
_cell.angle_gamma   90.00
#
_symmetry.space_group_name_H-M   'P 1'
#
loop_
_entity.id
_entity.type
_entity.pdbx_description
1 polymer ?
#
loop_
_entity_poly.entity_id
_entity_poly.type
_entity_poly.pdbx_seq_one_letter_code
_entity_poly.pdbx_strand_id
1 'polypeptide(L)' 'KLDGTARGGALIGVYDKLKVPVKLIGIGEKVEDLRDFKPDSFAASLFD' A
#
# COMPACT_ATOMS: atom_id res chain seq x y z
N LYS A 1 4.44 4.85 3.50
CA LYS A 1 5.48 4.65 2.47
C LYS A 1 5.65 3.15 2.28
N LEU A 2 5.41 2.66 1.06
CA LEU A 2 5.45 1.23 0.70
C LEU A 2 6.79 0.79 0.10
N ASP A 3 7.72 1.73 0.00
CA ASP A 3 9.14 1.56 -0.35
C ASP A 3 9.94 0.73 0.67
N GLY A 4 9.53 0.73 1.94
CA GLY A 4 10.10 -0.11 2.98
C GLY A 4 9.34 -1.44 3.10
N THR A 5 10.05 -2.54 2.82
CA THR A 5 9.69 -3.98 2.84
C THR A 5 8.88 -4.51 4.04
N ALA A 6 8.52 -3.69 5.03
CA ALA A 6 7.89 -4.11 6.29
C ALA A 6 6.47 -3.57 6.54
N ARG A 7 5.80 -2.91 5.58
CA ARG A 7 4.53 -2.17 5.86
C ARG A 7 3.26 -2.76 5.26
N GLY A 8 3.34 -3.90 4.57
CA GLY A 8 2.14 -4.49 3.96
C GLY A 8 1.07 -4.89 4.99
N GLY A 9 1.48 -5.45 6.13
CA GLY A 9 0.56 -5.87 7.19
C GLY A 9 -0.23 -4.72 7.85
N ALA A 10 0.35 -3.52 7.94
CA ALA A 10 -0.34 -2.37 8.51
C ALA A 10 -1.52 -1.90 7.64
N LEU A 11 -1.37 -1.96 6.32
CA LEU A 11 -2.42 -1.58 5.38
C LEU A 11 -3.63 -2.51 5.49
N ILE A 12 -3.38 -3.82 5.61
CA ILE A 12 -4.41 -4.84 5.82
C ILE A 12 -5.17 -4.57 7.13
N GLY A 13 -4.45 -4.28 8.23
CA GLY A 13 -5.08 -3.98 9.52
C GLY A 13 -5.92 -2.70 9.52
N VAL A 14 -5.50 -1.67 8.78
CA VAL A 14 -6.27 -0.42 8.61
C VAL A 14 -7.55 -0.68 7.81
N TYR A 15 -7.44 -1.42 6.70
CA TYR A 15 -8.60 -1.80 5.90
C TYR A 15 -9.59 -2.65 6.72
N ASP A 16 -9.10 -3.61 7.51
CA ASP A 16 -9.99 -4.47 8.29
C ASP A 16 -10.84 -3.67 9.30
N LYS A 17 -10.25 -2.66 9.95
CA LYS A 17 -10.93 -1.81 10.92
C LYS A 17 -11.90 -0.80 10.30
N LEU A 18 -11.52 -0.19 9.16
CA LEU A 18 -12.25 0.94 8.60
C LEU A 18 -13.19 0.53 7.45
N LYS A 19 -12.90 -0.59 6.77
CA LYS A 19 -13.58 -1.06 5.54
C LYS A 19 -13.66 0.01 4.45
N VAL A 20 -12.75 0.99 4.45
CA VAL A 20 -12.64 2.06 3.45
C VAL A 20 -11.59 1.67 2.41
N PRO A 21 -11.87 1.82 1.10
CA PRO A 21 -10.91 1.49 0.06
C PRO A 21 -9.71 2.45 0.08
N VAL A 22 -8.51 1.88 0.02
CA VAL A 22 -7.27 2.64 -0.22
C VAL A 22 -7.23 3.00 -1.71
N LYS A 23 -7.12 4.29 -2.02
CA LYS A 23 -7.05 4.77 -3.41
C LYS A 23 -5.64 5.07 -3.89
N LEU A 24 -4.80 5.62 -3.02
CA LEU A 24 -3.48 6.11 -3.37
C LEU A 24 -2.44 5.62 -2.36
N ILE A 25 -1.23 5.41 -2.85
CA ILE A 25 -0.08 5.03 -2.04
C ILE A 25 1.15 5.86 -2.40
N GLY A 26 1.90 6.25 -1.37
CA GLY A 26 3.22 6.86 -1.53
C GLY A 26 4.31 5.79 -1.52
N ILE A 27 5.10 5.73 -2.59
CA ILE A 27 6.23 4.80 -2.77
C ILE A 27 7.60 5.49 -2.69
N GLY A 28 7.64 6.71 -2.18
CA GLY A 28 8.85 7.52 -2.08
C GLY A 28 8.56 8.83 -1.34
N GLU A 29 9.41 9.82 -1.54
CA GLU A 29 9.35 11.11 -0.82
C GLU A 29 8.89 12.27 -1.68
N LYS A 30 8.87 12.10 -3.00
CA LYS A 30 8.50 13.16 -3.92
C LYS A 30 7.00 13.13 -4.20
N VAL A 31 6.48 14.26 -4.67
CA VAL A 31 5.06 14.39 -5.07
C VAL A 31 4.71 13.40 -6.19
N GLU A 32 5.66 13.16 -7.10
CA GLU A 32 5.56 12.19 -8.20
C GLU A 32 5.53 10.72 -7.75
N ASP A 33 5.85 10.44 -6.48
CA ASP A 33 5.85 9.08 -5.92
C ASP A 33 4.48 8.65 -5.38
N LEU A 34 3.43 9.46 -5.60
CA LEU A 34 2.06 9.11 -5.31
C LEU A 34 1.47 8.34 -6.49
N ARG A 35 0.99 7.12 -6.23
CA ARG A 35 0.43 6.24 -7.27
C ARG A 35 -0.92 5.68 -6.84
N ASP A 36 -1.71 5.26 -7.82
CA ASP A 36 -2.92 4.48 -7.56
C ASP A 36 -2.58 3.18 -6.83
N PHE A 37 -3.38 2.86 -5.83
CA PHE A 37 -3.28 1.59 -5.13
C PHE A 37 -3.87 0.48 -5.99
N LYS A 38 -3.06 -0.53 -6.30
CA LYS A 38 -3.49 -1.75 -7.00
C LYS A 38 -3.41 -2.94 -6.03
N PRO A 39 -4.55 -3.43 -5.50
CA PRO A 39 -4.57 -4.53 -4.54
C PRO A 39 -3.87 -5.79 -5.06
N ASP A 40 -4.07 -6.14 -6.33
CA ASP A 40 -3.49 -7.34 -6.93
C ASP A 40 -1.96 -7.28 -6.99
N SER A 41 -1.41 -6.14 -7.44
CA SER A 41 0.04 -5.92 -7.49
C SER A 41 0.66 -5.89 -6.09
N PHE A 42 -0.04 -5.29 -5.13
CA PHE A 42 0.38 -5.27 -3.74
C PHE A 42 0.38 -6.67 -3.13
N ALA A 43 -0.68 -7.46 -3.35
CA ALA A 43 -0.75 -8.84 -2.87
C ALA A 43 0.36 -9.71 -3.48
N ALA A 44 0.62 -9.59 -4.78
CA ALA A 44 1.71 -10.30 -5.45
C ALA A 44 3.08 -9.98 -4.81
N SER A 45 3.36 -8.70 -4.53
CA SER A 45 4.62 -8.29 -3.89
C SER A 45 4.82 -8.77 -2.45
N LEU A 46 3.80 -9.34 -1.79
CA LEU A 46 3.94 -9.91 -0.45
C LEU A 46 4.51 -11.34 -0.46
N PHE A 47 4.52 -12.00 -1.62
CA PHE A 47 4.94 -13.39 -1.78
C PHE A 47 6.21 -13.57 -2.63
N ASP A 48 6.76 -12.47 -3.15
CA ASP A 48 8.10 -12.41 -3.78
C ASP A 48 9.19 -12.13 -2.72
#